data_AF-A0A7G5H198-F1
#
_entry.id   AF-A0A7G5H198-F1
#
_cell.length_a   1.000
_cell.length_b   1.000
_cell.length_c   1.000
_cell.angle_alpha   90.00
_cell.angle_beta   90.00
_cell.angle_gamma   90.00
#
_symmetry.space_group_name_H-M   'P 1'
#
loop_
_entity.id
_entity.type
_entity.pdbx_description
1 polymer ?
#
loop_
_entity_poly.entity_id
_entity_poly.type
_entity_poly.pdbx_seq_one_letter_code
_entity_poly.pdbx_strand_id
1 'polypeptide(L)'
;MKKLLLFLLVAVAFTACKKGSDVAPQPAGALADKFAGSYKLSSFRYTDSQTNLDLPTLPTTSNGKTVSGTVTLTKVSDTKVNMKLLLKTTGLDDYNQDFGDLDIKQEGTEYGLFSGTTRIADAEGTTVIFNYSETDQATSETTTMAFVAKR
;
A
#
# COMPACT_ATOMS: atom_id res chain seq x y z
N MET A 1 78.28 -18.31 -14.71
CA MET A 1 78.17 -17.16 -15.64
C MET A 1 76.69 -16.94 -15.93
N LYS A 2 76.21 -15.69 -15.76
CA LYS A 2 75.22 -14.96 -16.60
C LYS A 2 74.09 -15.84 -17.22
N LYS A 3 72.79 -15.65 -16.93
CA LYS A 3 72.02 -14.40 -16.95
C LYS A 3 70.64 -14.57 -16.28
N LEU A 4 70.22 -13.49 -15.61
CA LEU A 4 68.90 -12.85 -15.64
C LEU A 4 67.66 -13.72 -15.39
N LEU A 5 67.04 -13.55 -14.21
CA LEU A 5 65.99 -12.57 -13.89
C LEU A 5 64.59 -13.19 -14.15
N LEU A 6 63.88 -13.62 -13.09
CA LEU A 6 62.98 -12.80 -12.26
C LEU A 6 61.55 -12.95 -12.79
N PHE A 7 60.75 -13.79 -12.14
CA PHE A 7 59.43 -13.41 -11.60
C PHE A 7 58.83 -14.61 -10.86
N LEU A 8 59.09 -14.63 -9.56
CA LEU A 8 58.54 -15.55 -8.58
C LEU A 8 57.22 -14.97 -8.05
N LEU A 9 56.16 -15.77 -8.18
CA LEU A 9 55.01 -15.92 -7.28
C LEU A 9 54.70 -14.80 -6.26
N VAL A 10 53.60 -14.08 -6.49
CA VAL A 10 52.61 -13.61 -5.49
C VAL A 10 51.27 -13.62 -6.24
N ALA A 11 50.49 -14.71 -6.27
CA ALA A 11 49.53 -15.14 -5.26
C ALA A 11 48.66 -14.00 -4.69
N VAL A 12 47.34 -14.10 -4.94
CA VAL A 12 46.24 -13.36 -4.28
C VAL A 12 46.16 -11.88 -4.71
N ALA A 13 45.10 -11.37 -5.34
CA ALA A 13 43.70 -11.53 -4.97
C ALA A 13 42.78 -11.39 -6.19
N PHE A 14 41.80 -12.28 -6.26
CA PHE A 14 40.55 -12.03 -6.95
C PHE A 14 39.94 -10.75 -6.36
N THR A 15 39.98 -9.64 -7.10
CA THR A 15 39.16 -8.48 -6.79
C THR A 15 37.72 -8.79 -7.18
N ALA A 16 37.05 -9.54 -6.31
CA ALA A 16 35.62 -9.50 -6.18
C ALA A 16 35.23 -8.10 -5.67
N CYS A 17 34.74 -7.24 -6.56
CA CYS A 17 34.01 -6.03 -6.17
C CYS A 17 32.59 -6.13 -6.72
N LYS A 18 31.76 -6.76 -5.88
CA LYS A 18 30.33 -6.51 -5.64
C LYS A 18 29.52 -6.27 -6.91
N LYS A 19 28.89 -7.32 -7.45
CA LYS A 19 27.49 -7.62 -7.14
C LYS A 19 26.76 -6.32 -6.80
N GLY A 20 26.23 -5.66 -7.83
CA GLY A 20 25.21 -4.63 -7.65
C GLY A 20 24.23 -5.18 -6.65
N SER A 21 23.97 -4.38 -5.61
CA SER A 21 23.25 -4.76 -4.43
C SER A 21 21.95 -5.47 -4.81
N ASP A 22 21.99 -6.80 -4.88
CA ASP A 22 20.85 -7.61 -4.52
C ASP A 22 20.56 -7.13 -3.11
N VAL A 23 19.60 -6.22 -3.00
CA VAL A 23 18.87 -6.02 -1.76
C VAL A 23 18.46 -7.43 -1.41
N ALA A 24 19.17 -8.04 -0.45
CA ALA A 24 18.82 -9.36 0.04
C ALA A 24 17.31 -9.32 0.27
N PRO A 25 16.52 -10.27 -0.26
CA PRO A 25 15.08 -10.27 -0.06
C PRO A 25 14.88 -10.07 1.43
N GLN A 26 14.31 -8.92 1.81
CA GLN A 26 14.05 -8.63 3.21
C GLN A 26 13.30 -9.86 3.70
N PRO A 27 13.78 -10.57 4.73
CA PRO A 27 13.11 -11.78 5.16
C PRO A 27 11.65 -11.41 5.33
N ALA A 28 10.77 -12.20 4.74
CA ALA A 28 9.33 -12.01 4.79
C ALA A 28 8.79 -12.28 6.22
N GLY A 29 9.50 -11.79 7.23
CA GLY A 29 9.01 -11.71 8.59
C GLY A 29 7.86 -10.73 8.61
N ALA A 30 6.71 -11.21 9.07
CA ALA A 30 5.47 -10.51 9.37
C ALA A 30 5.36 -9.05 8.88
N LEU A 31 5.48 -8.82 7.56
CA LEU A 31 5.30 -7.50 6.95
C LEU A 31 3.91 -6.96 7.26
N ALA A 32 2.92 -7.85 7.32
CA ALA A 32 1.57 -7.52 7.76
C ALA A 32 1.52 -6.91 9.16
N ASP A 33 2.41 -7.27 10.09
CA ASP A 33 2.42 -6.68 11.44
C ASP A 33 2.78 -5.18 11.40
N LYS A 34 3.52 -4.72 10.38
CA LYS A 34 3.85 -3.29 10.21
C LYS A 34 2.62 -2.45 9.86
N PHE A 35 1.69 -3.04 9.11
CA PHE A 35 0.55 -2.33 8.52
C PHE A 35 -0.79 -2.68 9.17
N ALA A 36 -0.88 -3.80 9.89
CA ALA A 36 -2.10 -4.18 10.58
C ALA A 36 -2.47 -3.11 11.62
N GLY A 37 -3.72 -2.65 11.57
CA GLY A 37 -4.18 -1.54 12.38
C GLY A 37 -5.47 -0.89 11.90
N SER A 38 -5.89 0.11 12.67
CA SER A 38 -7.04 0.96 12.36
C SER A 38 -6.53 2.36 12.04
N TYR A 39 -7.00 2.93 10.94
CA TYR A 39 -6.57 4.19 10.36
C TYR A 39 -7.81 5.08 10.19
N LYS A 40 -7.80 6.27 10.78
CA LYS A 40 -8.90 7.23 10.61
C LYS A 40 -8.79 7.89 9.24
N LEU A 41 -9.91 7.98 8.52
CA LEU A 41 -9.94 8.74 7.28
C LEU A 41 -9.70 10.21 7.55
N SER A 42 -8.81 10.79 6.74
CA SER A 42 -8.55 12.23 6.66
C SER A 42 -9.21 12.87 5.45
N SER A 43 -9.46 12.08 4.39
CA SER A 43 -10.23 12.49 3.21
C SER A 43 -10.93 11.28 2.60
N PHE A 44 -12.00 11.52 1.84
CA PHE A 44 -12.72 10.51 1.08
C PHE A 44 -13.31 11.12 -0.19
N ARG A 45 -13.18 10.41 -1.31
CA ARG A 45 -13.76 10.76 -2.60
C ARG A 45 -14.39 9.54 -3.24
N TYR A 46 -15.55 9.74 -3.83
CA TYR A 46 -16.24 8.73 -4.62
C TYR A 46 -16.95 9.39 -5.79
N THR A 47 -16.78 8.83 -6.98
CA THR A 47 -17.50 9.30 -8.17
C THR A 47 -17.94 8.10 -9.01
N ASP A 48 -19.20 8.10 -9.40
CA ASP A 48 -19.79 7.19 -10.39
C ASP A 48 -20.69 8.01 -11.35
N SER A 49 -21.58 7.34 -12.09
CA SER A 49 -22.51 7.99 -13.03
C SER A 49 -23.60 8.86 -12.37
N GLN A 50 -23.86 8.69 -11.07
CA GLN A 50 -24.97 9.32 -10.35
C GLN A 50 -24.51 10.18 -9.16
N THR A 51 -23.32 9.92 -8.65
CA THR A 51 -22.81 10.41 -7.38
C THR A 51 -21.46 11.07 -7.61
N ASN A 52 -21.30 12.26 -7.04
CA ASN A 52 -20.00 12.87 -6.87
C ASN A 52 -19.88 13.36 -5.43
N LEU A 53 -19.08 12.65 -4.64
CA LEU A 53 -18.82 12.93 -3.24
C LEU A 53 -17.36 13.29 -3.07
N ASP A 54 -17.09 14.51 -2.60
CA ASP A 54 -15.75 14.97 -2.22
C ASP A 54 -15.76 15.48 -0.78
N LEU A 55 -15.08 14.74 0.09
CA LEU A 55 -14.87 15.07 1.49
C LEU A 55 -13.36 15.29 1.70
N PRO A 56 -12.85 16.49 1.43
CA PRO A 56 -11.41 16.77 1.46
C PRO A 56 -10.83 16.71 2.89
N THR A 57 -11.69 16.78 3.90
CA THR A 57 -11.32 16.69 5.32
C THR A 57 -12.34 15.84 6.07
N LEU A 58 -11.87 14.93 6.91
CA LEU A 58 -12.68 14.08 7.79
C LEU A 58 -12.10 14.01 9.21
N PRO A 59 -12.94 13.90 10.25
CA PRO A 59 -14.40 13.97 10.19
C PRO A 59 -14.89 15.39 9.81
N THR A 60 -16.11 15.48 9.27
CA THR A 60 -16.74 16.77 8.94
C THR A 60 -18.19 16.79 9.38
N THR A 61 -18.70 17.96 9.74
CA THR A 61 -20.08 18.14 10.20
C THR A 61 -20.78 19.20 9.35
N SER A 62 -21.96 18.86 8.85
CA SER A 62 -22.83 19.79 8.12
C SER A 62 -24.29 19.50 8.48
N ASN A 63 -25.08 20.55 8.72
CA ASN A 63 -26.50 20.44 9.07
C ASN A 63 -26.78 19.46 10.23
N GLY A 64 -25.93 19.46 11.25
CA GLY A 64 -26.04 18.56 12.40
C GLY A 64 -25.72 17.09 12.13
N LYS A 65 -25.28 16.73 10.91
CA LYS A 65 -24.81 15.39 10.56
C LYS A 65 -23.29 15.38 10.50
N THR A 66 -22.67 14.44 11.20
CA THR A 66 -21.23 14.22 11.14
C THR A 66 -20.93 13.00 10.27
N VAL A 67 -19.99 13.16 9.33
CA VAL A 67 -19.41 12.07 8.55
C VAL A 67 -18.01 11.79 9.08
N SER A 68 -17.68 10.52 9.29
CA SER A 68 -16.35 10.05 9.68
C SER A 68 -16.07 8.71 9.02
N GLY A 69 -14.81 8.28 9.00
CA GLY A 69 -14.49 6.97 8.49
C GLY A 69 -13.22 6.37 9.08
N THR A 70 -13.12 5.06 8.91
CA THR A 70 -12.01 4.24 9.37
C THR A 70 -11.68 3.18 8.32
N VAL A 71 -10.39 2.96 8.09
CA VAL A 71 -9.86 1.82 7.36
C VAL A 71 -9.22 0.87 8.37
N THR A 72 -9.53 -0.42 8.29
CA THR A 72 -8.92 -1.45 9.12
C THR A 72 -8.16 -2.42 8.23
N LEU A 73 -6.86 -2.57 8.51
CA LEU A 73 -6.00 -3.60 7.94
C LEU A 73 -5.85 -4.72 8.97
N THR A 74 -6.38 -5.90 8.66
CA THR A 74 -6.30 -7.08 9.53
C THR A 74 -5.29 -8.06 8.95
N LYS A 75 -4.32 -8.50 9.75
CA LYS A 75 -3.35 -9.52 9.31
C LYS A 75 -4.08 -10.82 8.93
N VAL A 76 -3.77 -11.32 7.74
CA VAL A 76 -4.23 -12.63 7.25
C VAL A 76 -3.06 -13.62 7.25
N SER A 77 -1.89 -13.18 6.79
CA SER A 77 -0.63 -13.92 6.86
C SER A 77 0.54 -12.93 7.00
N ASP A 78 1.78 -13.39 7.01
CA ASP A 78 2.94 -12.50 7.13
C ASP A 78 3.08 -11.49 5.96
N THR A 79 2.46 -11.77 4.81
CA THR A 79 2.54 -10.90 3.62
C THR A 79 1.16 -10.46 3.12
N LYS A 80 0.09 -10.73 3.86
CA LYS A 80 -1.28 -10.40 3.45
C LYS A 80 -2.06 -9.70 4.56
N VAL A 81 -2.86 -8.72 4.16
CA VAL A 81 -3.85 -8.06 5.02
C VAL A 81 -5.21 -8.07 4.33
N ASN A 82 -6.27 -8.23 5.12
CA ASN A 82 -7.62 -7.90 4.69
C ASN A 82 -7.88 -6.42 4.97
N MET A 83 -8.45 -5.69 4.02
CA MET A 83 -8.76 -4.27 4.15
C MET A 83 -10.26 -4.02 4.18
N LYS A 84 -10.73 -3.31 5.22
CA LYS A 84 -12.13 -2.87 5.33
C LYS A 84 -12.24 -1.38 5.54
N LEU A 85 -13.12 -0.74 4.78
CA LEU A 85 -13.55 0.65 4.97
C LEU A 85 -14.89 0.67 5.70
N LEU A 86 -15.00 1.56 6.68
CA LEU A 86 -16.23 1.91 7.38
C LEU A 86 -16.44 3.42 7.29
N LEU A 87 -17.56 3.86 6.74
CA LEU A 87 -18.03 5.24 6.81
C LEU A 87 -19.25 5.31 7.73
N LYS A 88 -19.25 6.28 8.66
CA LYS A 88 -20.35 6.54 9.58
C LYS A 88 -20.92 7.92 9.32
N THR A 89 -22.24 8.01 9.22
CA THR A 89 -22.96 9.28 9.16
C THR A 89 -24.01 9.33 10.25
N THR A 90 -24.05 10.41 11.04
CA THR A 90 -25.03 10.56 12.12
C THR A 90 -26.47 10.39 11.62
N GLY A 91 -27.19 9.45 12.23
CA GLY A 91 -28.60 9.19 11.92
C GLY A 91 -28.84 8.44 10.60
N LEU A 92 -27.79 7.87 9.99
CA LEU A 92 -27.88 6.96 8.84
C LEU A 92 -27.18 5.64 9.18
N ASP A 93 -27.46 4.61 8.40
CA ASP A 93 -26.74 3.33 8.49
C ASP A 93 -25.28 3.49 8.09
N ASP A 94 -24.43 2.66 8.70
CA ASP A 94 -23.00 2.59 8.40
C ASP A 94 -22.77 1.98 7.02
N TYR A 95 -21.95 2.64 6.19
CA TYR A 95 -21.47 2.06 4.93
C TYR A 95 -20.19 1.28 5.16
N ASN A 96 -20.17 0.02 4.71
CA ASN A 96 -19.05 -0.90 4.87
C ASN A 96 -18.60 -1.43 3.50
N GLN A 97 -17.31 -1.39 3.24
CA GLN A 97 -16.69 -1.98 2.05
C GLN A 97 -15.54 -2.89 2.47
N ASP A 98 -15.61 -4.15 2.09
CA ASP A 98 -14.52 -5.12 2.23
C ASP A 98 -13.80 -5.24 0.89
N PHE A 99 -12.49 -5.03 0.87
CA PHE A 99 -11.67 -5.14 -0.34
C PHE A 99 -11.00 -6.51 -0.47
N GLY A 100 -11.28 -7.43 0.46
CA GLY A 100 -10.70 -8.76 0.48
C GLY A 100 -9.24 -8.77 0.93
N ASP A 101 -8.58 -9.89 0.66
CA ASP A 101 -7.19 -10.12 1.02
C ASP A 101 -6.25 -9.49 -0.01
N LEU A 102 -5.33 -8.67 0.47
CA LEU A 102 -4.37 -7.93 -0.33
C LEU A 102 -2.95 -8.38 -0.03
N ASP A 103 -2.17 -8.55 -1.09
CA ASP A 103 -0.74 -8.81 -1.00
C ASP A 103 0.01 -7.52 -0.67
N ILE A 104 0.92 -7.59 0.31
CA ILE A 104 1.87 -6.52 0.61
C ILE A 104 3.13 -6.76 -0.22
N LYS A 105 3.44 -5.82 -1.12
CA LYS A 105 4.66 -5.88 -1.93
C LYS A 105 5.45 -4.59 -1.76
N GLN A 106 6.77 -4.73 -1.73
CA GLN A 106 7.67 -3.58 -1.73
C GLN A 106 8.04 -3.21 -3.17
N GLU A 107 7.88 -1.95 -3.54
CA GLU A 107 8.30 -1.39 -4.82
C GLU A 107 9.21 -0.20 -4.57
N GLY A 108 10.52 -0.40 -4.77
CA GLY A 108 11.52 0.59 -4.38
C GLY A 108 11.56 0.81 -2.86
N THR A 109 11.26 2.03 -2.43
CA THR A 109 11.23 2.43 -1.01
C THR A 109 9.83 2.38 -0.39
N GLU A 110 8.80 2.13 -1.19
CA GLU A 110 7.40 2.14 -0.78
C GLU A 110 6.84 0.72 -0.67
N TYR A 111 5.77 0.58 0.11
CA TYR A 111 4.98 -0.65 0.16
C TYR A 111 3.60 -0.39 -0.43
N GLY A 112 3.17 -1.25 -1.35
CA GLY A 112 1.83 -1.23 -1.92
C GLY A 112 0.99 -2.41 -1.43
N LEU A 113 -0.33 -2.22 -1.43
CA LEU A 113 -1.34 -3.25 -1.25
C LEU A 113 -1.92 -3.62 -2.62
N PHE A 114 -1.94 -4.91 -2.93
CA PHE A 114 -2.30 -5.42 -4.24
C PHE A 114 -3.47 -6.39 -4.19
N SER A 115 -4.43 -6.19 -5.09
CA SER A 115 -5.42 -7.19 -5.45
C SER A 115 -4.96 -7.88 -6.74
N GLY A 116 -4.41 -9.10 -6.60
CA GLY A 116 -3.73 -9.80 -7.69
C GLY A 116 -2.51 -9.05 -8.20
N THR A 117 -2.60 -8.54 -9.43
CA THR A 117 -1.53 -7.74 -10.07
C THR A 117 -1.74 -6.23 -9.93
N THR A 118 -2.90 -5.79 -9.44
CA THR A 118 -3.28 -4.37 -9.39
C THR A 118 -2.94 -3.79 -8.04
N ARG A 119 -2.10 -2.75 -8.00
CA ARG A 119 -1.86 -1.92 -6.81
C ARG A 119 -3.10 -1.07 -6.57
N ILE A 120 -3.72 -1.18 -5.40
CA ILE A 120 -4.94 -0.41 -5.06
C ILE A 120 -4.72 0.59 -3.92
N ALA A 121 -3.64 0.43 -3.16
CA ALA A 121 -3.27 1.37 -2.12
C ALA A 121 -1.75 1.37 -1.85
N ASP A 122 -1.30 2.47 -1.27
CA ASP A 122 0.04 2.65 -0.73
C ASP A 122 -0.04 2.58 0.80
N ALA A 123 0.90 1.86 1.40
CA ALA A 123 1.03 1.70 2.84
C ALA A 123 2.37 2.29 3.29
N GLU A 124 2.34 3.57 3.66
CA GLU A 124 3.52 4.35 4.03
C GLU A 124 3.55 4.58 5.55
N GLY A 125 4.15 3.64 6.27
CA GLY A 125 4.26 3.70 7.73
C GLY A 125 2.89 3.76 8.40
N THR A 126 2.48 4.95 8.85
CA THR A 126 1.19 5.20 9.52
C THR A 126 0.11 5.74 8.59
N THR A 127 0.37 5.84 7.29
CA THR A 127 -0.59 6.35 6.28
C THR A 127 -0.98 5.25 5.29
N VAL A 128 -2.26 5.19 4.95
CA VAL A 128 -2.80 4.40 3.84
C VAL A 128 -3.38 5.37 2.82
N ILE A 129 -2.91 5.30 1.57
CA ILE A 129 -3.42 6.09 0.45
C ILE A 129 -4.07 5.12 -0.53
N PHE A 130 -5.38 5.19 -0.67
CA PHE A 130 -6.13 4.33 -1.58
C PHE A 130 -6.57 5.11 -2.80
N ASN A 131 -6.37 4.53 -3.98
CA ASN A 131 -6.83 5.06 -5.25
C ASN A 131 -7.30 3.89 -6.12
N TYR A 132 -8.59 3.86 -6.42
CA TYR A 132 -9.20 2.85 -7.26
C TYR A 132 -10.01 3.51 -8.37
N SER A 133 -9.90 2.96 -9.57
CA SER A 133 -10.71 3.33 -10.72
C SER A 133 -11.00 2.07 -11.51
N GLU A 134 -12.27 1.84 -11.79
CA GLU A 134 -12.73 0.73 -12.61
C GLU A 134 -13.77 1.22 -13.61
N THR A 135 -13.66 0.75 -14.84
CA THR A 135 -14.66 0.99 -15.88
C THR A 135 -15.39 -0.31 -16.15
N ASP A 136 -16.70 -0.30 -15.95
CA ASP A 136 -17.57 -1.43 -16.31
C ASP A 136 -17.60 -1.57 -17.84
N GLN A 137 -17.25 -2.76 -18.35
CA GLN A 137 -17.15 -2.99 -19.79
C GLN A 137 -18.52 -3.04 -20.50
N ALA A 138 -19.59 -3.35 -19.78
CA ALA A 138 -20.93 -3.43 -20.34
C ALA A 138 -21.59 -2.05 -20.42
N THR A 139 -21.38 -1.20 -19.42
CA THR A 139 -22.02 0.13 -19.35
C THR A 139 -21.11 1.28 -19.78
N SER A 140 -19.79 1.04 -19.86
CA SER A 140 -18.74 2.07 -20.03
C SER A 140 -18.71 3.12 -18.90
N GLU A 141 -19.39 2.86 -17.78
CA GLU A 141 -19.38 3.74 -16.62
C GLU A 141 -18.10 3.53 -15.82
N THR A 142 -17.50 4.64 -15.37
CA THR A 142 -16.29 4.60 -14.54
C THR A 142 -16.64 4.96 -13.11
N THR A 143 -16.29 4.06 -12.19
CA THR A 143 -16.36 4.30 -10.75
C THR A 143 -14.95 4.60 -10.25
N THR A 144 -14.81 5.67 -9.47
CA THR A 144 -13.56 6.01 -8.79
C THR A 144 -13.80 6.13 -7.29
N MET A 145 -12.83 5.67 -6.51
CA MET A 145 -12.81 5.83 -5.06
C MET A 145 -11.39 6.15 -4.62
N ALA A 146 -11.25 7.18 -3.78
CA ALA A 146 -9.95 7.54 -3.22
C ALA A 146 -10.10 7.98 -1.77
N PHE A 147 -9.12 7.64 -0.93
CA PHE A 147 -9.06 8.13 0.44
C PHE A 147 -7.64 8.17 0.97
N VAL A 148 -7.42 9.01 1.98
CA VAL A 148 -6.20 9.01 2.78
C VAL A 148 -6.58 8.71 4.22
N ALA A 149 -5.97 7.69 4.81
CA ALA A 149 -6.22 7.27 6.18
C ALA A 149 -4.92 7.33 7.01
N LYS A 150 -5.01 7.73 8.28
CA LYS A 150 -3.85 7.88 9.18
C LYS A 150 -4.10 7.20 10.52
N ARG A 151 -3.07 6.55 11.05
CA ARG A 151 -3.09 5.88 12.36
C ARG A 151 -2.95 6.87 13.51
#